data_AF-A0A5J9WRG5-F1
#
_entry.id   AF-A0A5J9WRG5-F1
#
_cell.length_a   1.000
_cell.length_b   1.000
_cell.length_c   1.000
_cell.angle_alpha   90.00
_cell.angle_beta   90.00
_cell.angle_gamma   90.00
#
_symmetry.space_group_name_H-M   'P 1'
#
loop_
_entity.id
_entity.type
_entity.pdbx_description
1 polymer ?
#
loop_
_entity_poly.entity_id
_entity_poly.type
_entity_poly.pdbx_seq_one_letter_code
_entity_poly.pdbx_strand_id
1 'polypeptide(L)'
;VYPVLYGDSKTHFFVDWTRDGYQKDCYNLKCPGYIPEVNIPIVPGATIDAVSNPGGVKRTINIRVLKDSSGDWLLHIGFDSEPYLIGHFPKSIFNTLGEANEIKLFGFVQTRTTQLAPMGSGFLSNNNKKAVSLSNIHIIDQNGQTSKVTQSTRDFMTDKAIYSVSPISSEGMFTYGGPME
;
A
#
# COMPACT_ATOMS: atom_id res chain seq x y z
N VAL A 1 -11.17 -2.75 -0.50
CA VAL A 1 -12.44 -2.01 -0.72
C VAL A 1 -13.01 -1.62 0.63
N TYR A 2 -13.54 -0.40 0.81
CA TYR A 2 -14.09 0.07 2.08
C TYR A 2 -15.49 0.69 1.89
N PRO A 3 -16.55 -0.13 1.78
CA PRO A 3 -17.87 0.35 1.37
C PRO A 3 -18.51 1.33 2.34
N VAL A 4 -18.28 1.16 3.65
CA VAL A 4 -18.81 2.09 4.67
C VAL A 4 -18.21 3.49 4.51
N LEU A 5 -16.96 3.59 4.05
CA LEU A 5 -16.27 4.87 3.88
C LEU A 5 -16.66 5.55 2.55
N TYR A 6 -16.74 4.78 1.47
CA TYR A 6 -16.89 5.32 0.10
C TYR A 6 -18.32 5.24 -0.46
N GLY A 7 -19.19 4.41 0.14
CA GLY A 7 -20.56 4.21 -0.34
C GLY A 7 -20.66 3.34 -1.60
N ASP A 8 -19.57 2.67 -2.01
CA ASP A 8 -19.53 1.78 -3.17
C ASP A 8 -18.65 0.54 -2.94
N SER A 9 -18.51 -0.30 -3.97
CA SER A 9 -17.67 -1.50 -3.96
C SER A 9 -16.41 -1.37 -4.80
N LYS A 10 -15.98 -0.14 -5.14
CA LYS A 10 -14.83 0.10 -6.02
C LYS A 10 -13.52 0.06 -5.25
N THR A 11 -12.42 -0.08 -5.99
CA THR A 11 -11.08 0.11 -5.45
C THR A 11 -10.80 1.62 -5.40
N HIS A 12 -10.39 2.12 -4.25
CA HIS A 12 -10.01 3.53 -4.08
C HIS A 12 -8.54 3.61 -3.67
N PHE A 13 -7.84 4.58 -4.24
CA PHE A 13 -6.59 5.04 -3.66
C PHE A 13 -6.90 5.78 -2.36
N PHE A 14 -6.14 5.52 -1.29
CA PHE A 14 -6.33 6.20 -0.02
C PHE A 14 -5.00 6.45 0.67
N VAL A 15 -5.00 7.44 1.56
CA VAL A 15 -3.94 7.63 2.54
C VAL A 15 -4.55 7.53 3.93
N ASP A 16 -3.77 6.98 4.85
CA ASP A 16 -4.10 6.94 6.27
C ASP A 16 -2.83 7.24 7.06
N TRP A 17 -2.95 8.06 8.10
CA TRP A 17 -1.82 8.45 8.93
C TRP A 17 -2.26 8.72 10.38
N THR A 18 -1.33 8.53 11.29
CA THR A 18 -1.51 8.75 12.73
C THR A 18 -0.23 9.32 13.33
N ARG A 19 -0.38 10.12 14.39
CA ARG A 19 0.74 10.67 15.17
C ARG A 19 0.89 10.02 16.55
N ASP A 20 -0.04 9.16 16.93
CA ASP A 20 -0.20 8.63 18.29
C ASP A 20 -0.40 7.11 18.31
N GLY A 21 0.06 6.42 17.26
CA GLY A 21 0.03 4.96 17.19
C GLY A 21 -1.39 4.39 17.06
N TYR A 22 -2.20 5.01 16.19
CA TYR A 22 -3.58 4.62 15.88
C TYR A 22 -4.60 4.89 16.98
N GLN A 23 -4.30 5.75 17.97
CA GLN A 23 -5.34 6.26 18.87
C GLN A 23 -6.26 7.24 18.14
N LYS A 24 -5.68 8.05 17.25
CA LYS A 24 -6.37 8.87 16.26
C LYS A 24 -5.70 8.69 14.91
N ASP A 25 -6.47 8.19 13.96
CA ASP A 25 -6.11 8.06 12.56
C ASP A 25 -6.80 9.14 11.72
N CYS A 26 -6.31 9.32 10.50
CA CYS A 26 -6.85 10.29 9.57
C CYS A 26 -6.85 9.76 8.15
N TYR A 27 -8.05 9.45 7.69
CA TYR A 27 -8.29 8.96 6.35
C TYR A 27 -8.39 10.09 5.34
N ASN A 28 -7.68 9.94 4.22
CA ASN A 28 -7.72 10.83 3.07
C ASN A 28 -7.51 12.30 3.49
N LEU A 29 -8.42 13.18 3.05
CA LEU A 29 -8.42 14.61 3.35
C LEU A 29 -9.43 14.97 4.47
N LYS A 30 -9.88 13.99 5.27
CA LYS A 30 -10.88 14.23 6.33
C LYS A 30 -10.34 15.04 7.50
N CYS A 31 -9.03 15.20 7.59
CA CYS A 31 -8.38 16.09 8.53
C CYS A 31 -7.13 16.72 7.89
N PRO A 32 -6.60 17.83 8.46
CA PRO A 32 -5.36 18.43 7.98
C PRO A 32 -4.17 17.52 8.25
N GLY A 33 -3.41 17.16 7.20
CA GLY A 33 -2.11 16.49 7.37
C GLY A 33 -1.54 15.84 6.11
N TYR A 34 -2.37 15.47 5.14
CA TYR A 34 -1.88 15.20 3.79
C TYR A 34 -2.21 16.39 2.89
N ILE A 35 -1.23 16.84 2.11
CA ILE A 35 -1.34 17.96 1.18
C ILE A 35 -1.17 17.42 -0.24
N PRO A 36 -2.24 17.34 -1.05
CA PRO A 36 -2.14 16.94 -2.45
C PRO A 36 -1.45 18.04 -3.27
N GLU A 37 -0.68 17.63 -4.29
CA GLU A 37 -0.16 18.56 -5.29
C GLU A 37 -1.29 19.16 -6.14
N VAL A 38 -1.03 20.35 -6.70
CA VAL A 38 -2.00 21.02 -7.58
C VAL A 38 -2.09 20.31 -8.94
N ASN A 39 -3.29 20.25 -9.51
CA ASN A 39 -3.56 19.72 -10.85
C ASN A 39 -3.15 18.26 -11.09
N ILE A 40 -3.17 17.43 -10.05
CA ILE A 40 -2.93 15.99 -10.18
C ILE A 40 -4.21 15.22 -10.58
N PRO A 41 -4.10 14.15 -11.37
CA PRO A 41 -5.27 13.39 -11.82
C PRO A 41 -5.82 12.42 -10.78
N ILE A 42 -5.11 12.20 -9.67
CA ILE A 42 -5.51 11.27 -8.60
C ILE A 42 -5.26 11.90 -7.23
N VAL A 43 -6.30 11.95 -6.41
CA VAL A 43 -6.27 12.39 -5.02
C VAL A 43 -6.76 11.26 -4.11
N PRO A 44 -6.37 11.24 -2.82
CA PRO A 44 -6.89 10.25 -1.89
C PRO A 44 -8.43 10.24 -1.86
N GLY A 45 -9.00 9.04 -1.95
CA GLY A 45 -10.43 8.80 -2.10
C GLY A 45 -10.91 8.66 -3.54
N ALA A 46 -10.07 8.94 -4.55
CA ALA A 46 -10.42 8.69 -5.94
C ALA A 46 -10.50 7.19 -6.26
N THR A 47 -11.39 6.82 -7.20
CA THR A 47 -11.52 5.45 -7.69
C THR A 47 -10.32 5.09 -8.57
N ILE A 48 -9.88 3.84 -8.49
CA ILE A 48 -8.94 3.24 -9.42
C ILE A 48 -9.77 2.39 -10.38
N ASP A 49 -10.08 2.93 -11.55
CA ASP A 49 -10.99 2.28 -12.49
C ASP A 49 -10.33 1.10 -13.24
N ALA A 50 -9.04 1.22 -13.56
CA ALA A 50 -8.28 0.17 -14.25
C ALA A 50 -7.69 -0.82 -13.23
N VAL A 51 -8.43 -1.90 -12.93
CA VAL A 51 -7.98 -2.97 -12.03
C VAL A 51 -7.53 -4.22 -12.78
N SER A 52 -6.65 -5.01 -12.13
CA SER A 52 -6.17 -6.30 -12.65
C SER A 52 -7.27 -7.37 -12.65
N ASN A 53 -7.25 -8.25 -13.65
CA ASN A 53 -8.11 -9.45 -13.70
C ASN A 53 -7.28 -10.72 -13.48
N PRO A 54 -7.69 -11.66 -12.60
CA PRO A 54 -6.96 -12.92 -12.40
C PRO A 54 -6.85 -13.72 -13.71
N GLY A 55 -5.63 -13.89 -14.22
CA GLY A 55 -5.37 -14.55 -15.50
C GLY A 55 -5.67 -13.71 -16.75
N GLY A 56 -6.04 -12.43 -16.58
CA GLY A 56 -6.26 -11.48 -17.67
C GLY A 56 -5.23 -10.35 -17.67
N VAL A 57 -5.67 -9.16 -18.09
CA VAL A 57 -4.83 -7.95 -18.09
C VAL A 57 -4.36 -7.64 -16.67
N LYS A 58 -3.04 -7.48 -16.52
CA LYS A 58 -2.40 -7.04 -15.28
C LYS A 58 -2.19 -5.53 -15.33
N ARG A 59 -2.44 -4.88 -14.19
CA ARG A 59 -2.26 -3.46 -13.93
C ARG A 59 -1.24 -3.29 -12.81
N THR A 60 -0.39 -2.29 -12.92
CA THR A 60 0.70 -2.03 -11.98
C THR A 60 0.49 -0.67 -11.33
N ILE A 61 0.73 -0.59 -10.03
CA ILE A 61 0.82 0.67 -9.30
C ILE A 61 2.24 0.79 -8.78
N ASN A 62 2.97 1.79 -9.26
CA ASN A 62 4.30 2.13 -8.78
C ASN A 62 4.15 3.16 -7.65
N ILE A 63 4.71 2.86 -6.48
CA ILE A 63 4.62 3.72 -5.29
C ILE A 63 6.05 4.05 -4.84
N ARG A 64 6.32 5.33 -4.60
CA ARG A 64 7.57 5.78 -4.01
C ARG A 64 7.26 6.75 -2.87
N VAL A 65 7.82 6.45 -1.71
CA VAL A 65 7.77 7.32 -0.53
C VAL A 65 9.20 7.69 -0.17
N LEU A 66 9.48 8.98 -0.07
CA LEU A 66 10.79 9.48 0.34
C LEU A 66 10.65 10.74 1.17
N LYS A 67 11.66 11.04 1.97
CA LYS A 67 11.73 12.28 2.74
C LYS A 67 12.58 13.29 1.99
N ASP A 68 12.12 14.53 1.87
CA ASP A 68 12.88 15.61 1.25
C ASP A 68 13.81 16.31 2.26
N SER A 69 14.52 17.36 1.80
CA SER A 69 15.43 18.12 2.66
C SER A 69 14.72 19.02 3.68
N SER A 70 13.47 19.42 3.44
CA SER A 70 12.64 20.14 4.43
C SER A 70 12.17 19.21 5.56
N GLY A 71 12.12 17.92 5.25
CA GLY A 71 11.78 16.81 6.11
C GLY A 71 10.36 16.32 5.95
N ASP A 72 9.67 16.76 4.91
CA ASP A 72 8.34 16.31 4.52
C ASP A 72 8.44 14.95 3.82
N TRP A 73 7.45 14.11 4.05
CA TRP A 73 7.35 12.80 3.40
C TRP A 73 6.57 12.94 2.09
N LEU A 74 7.29 12.81 0.98
CA LEU A 74 6.74 12.91 -0.37
C LEU A 74 6.17 11.56 -0.81
N LEU A 75 4.97 11.60 -1.39
CA LEU A 75 4.29 10.44 -1.97
C LEU A 75 4.21 10.60 -3.48
N HIS A 76 4.82 9.66 -4.19
CA HIS A 76 4.72 9.56 -5.64
C HIS A 76 4.00 8.28 -6.04
N ILE A 77 3.10 8.38 -7.03
CA ILE A 77 2.32 7.25 -7.53
C ILE A 77 2.25 7.30 -9.06
N GLY A 78 2.36 6.13 -9.69
CA GLY A 78 2.12 5.93 -11.12
C GLY A 78 1.23 4.72 -11.35
N PHE A 79 0.16 4.90 -12.12
CA PHE A 79 -0.76 3.83 -12.53
C PHE A 79 -0.41 3.41 -13.95
N ASP A 80 0.15 2.20 -14.12
CA ASP A 80 0.75 1.74 -15.38
C ASP A 80 1.78 2.73 -15.96
N SER A 81 2.40 3.54 -15.11
CA SER A 81 3.33 4.62 -15.49
C SER A 81 4.46 4.79 -14.48
N GLU A 82 5.47 5.58 -14.84
CA GLU A 82 6.44 6.10 -13.87
C GLU A 82 5.73 6.91 -12.77
N PRO A 83 6.17 6.82 -11.50
CA PRO A 83 5.56 7.54 -10.40
C PRO A 83 5.96 9.01 -10.42
N TYR A 84 4.97 9.89 -10.27
CA TYR A 84 5.16 11.35 -10.12
C TYR A 84 4.61 11.81 -8.77
N LEU A 85 5.06 12.97 -8.28
CA LEU A 85 4.64 13.51 -7.00
C LEU A 85 3.13 13.79 -7.01
N ILE A 86 2.41 13.18 -6.09
CA ILE A 86 0.96 13.40 -5.91
C ILE A 86 0.63 14.19 -4.65
N GLY A 87 1.59 14.32 -3.73
CA GLY A 87 1.42 15.10 -2.52
C GLY A 87 2.42 14.71 -1.46
N HIS A 88 2.27 15.31 -0.28
CA HIS A 88 3.20 15.10 0.82
C HIS A 88 2.51 15.14 2.19
N PHE A 89 3.18 14.58 3.18
CA PHE A 89 2.86 14.71 4.59
C PHE A 89 3.88 15.65 5.23
N PRO A 90 3.46 16.81 5.75
CA PRO A 90 4.37 17.74 6.40
C PRO A 90 5.03 17.10 7.63
N LYS A 91 6.33 17.33 7.82
CA LYS A 91 7.08 16.87 9.00
C LYS A 91 6.37 17.20 10.31
N SER A 92 5.73 18.36 10.37
CA SER A 92 5.08 18.91 11.57
C SER A 92 3.91 18.07 12.10
N ILE A 93 3.35 17.16 11.31
CA ILE A 93 2.25 16.30 11.76
C ILE A 93 2.75 15.09 12.57
N PHE A 94 4.06 14.77 12.46
CA PHE A 94 4.66 13.61 13.09
C PHE A 94 5.51 14.01 14.30
N ASN A 95 5.27 13.33 15.43
CA ASN A 95 6.06 13.52 16.65
C ASN A 95 7.31 12.62 16.68
N THR A 96 7.26 11.47 16.02
CA THR A 96 8.27 10.41 16.12
C THR A 96 8.81 9.92 14.78
N LEU A 97 8.13 10.22 13.66
CA LEU A 97 8.52 9.79 12.31
C LEU A 97 9.51 10.77 11.67
N GLY A 98 10.54 11.14 12.43
CA GLY A 98 11.68 11.90 11.92
C GLY A 98 12.49 11.06 10.94
N GLU A 99 12.77 9.82 11.26
CA GLU A 99 13.35 8.82 10.35
C GLU A 99 12.48 7.58 10.36
N ALA A 100 12.34 6.89 9.23
CA ALA A 100 11.62 5.63 9.19
C ALA A 100 12.51 4.54 9.81
N ASN A 101 12.07 3.99 10.95
CA ASN A 101 12.75 2.90 11.64
C ASN A 101 12.06 1.54 11.43
N GLU A 102 10.82 1.53 10.91
CA GLU A 102 10.08 0.33 10.56
C GLU A 102 9.27 0.58 9.29
N ILE A 103 9.31 -0.37 8.35
CA ILE A 103 8.50 -0.36 7.12
C ILE A 103 7.72 -1.66 7.08
N LYS A 104 6.38 -1.57 6.96
CA LYS A 104 5.49 -2.73 6.83
C LYS A 104 4.84 -2.72 5.46
N LEU A 105 5.01 -3.82 4.74
CA LEU A 105 4.26 -4.12 3.53
C LEU A 105 3.25 -5.21 3.90
N PHE A 106 1.97 -4.89 3.83
CA PHE A 106 0.92 -5.81 4.26
C PHE A 106 -0.36 -5.59 3.45
N GLY A 107 -1.22 -6.60 3.48
CA GLY A 107 -2.62 -6.50 3.12
C GLY A 107 -3.45 -7.01 4.29
N PHE A 108 -4.64 -6.46 4.48
CA PHE A 108 -5.57 -6.96 5.48
C PHE A 108 -6.99 -6.93 4.91
N VAL A 109 -7.83 -7.79 5.47
CA VAL A 109 -9.26 -7.84 5.19
C VAL A 109 -9.97 -7.83 6.53
N GLN A 110 -11.03 -7.04 6.62
CA GLN A 110 -11.92 -7.04 7.76
C GLN A 110 -13.34 -7.29 7.27
N THR A 111 -14.00 -8.26 7.86
CA THR A 111 -15.40 -8.61 7.58
C THR A 111 -16.19 -8.61 8.89
N ARG A 112 -17.46 -8.17 8.82
CA ARG A 112 -18.39 -8.21 9.96
C ARG A 112 -19.23 -9.48 9.99
N THR A 113 -19.04 -10.36 9.00
CA THR A 113 -19.77 -11.62 8.85
C THR A 113 -18.84 -12.80 9.07
N THR A 114 -19.40 -14.00 9.20
CA THR A 114 -18.63 -15.25 9.18
C THR A 114 -18.14 -15.63 7.78
N GLN A 115 -18.69 -15.02 6.73
CA GLN A 115 -18.20 -15.19 5.36
C GLN A 115 -16.83 -14.55 5.18
N LEU A 116 -15.90 -15.34 4.67
CA LEU A 116 -14.54 -14.92 4.35
C LEU A 116 -14.58 -13.97 3.15
N ALA A 117 -13.78 -12.90 3.19
CA ALA A 117 -13.71 -11.93 2.12
C ALA A 117 -12.36 -12.03 1.41
N PRO A 118 -12.30 -11.94 0.07
CA PRO A 118 -11.05 -12.09 -0.66
C PRO A 118 -10.11 -10.91 -0.40
N MET A 119 -8.85 -11.24 -0.12
CA MET A 119 -7.73 -10.30 -0.15
C MET A 119 -7.10 -10.29 -1.54
N GLY A 120 -6.92 -9.10 -2.10
CA GLY A 120 -6.31 -8.94 -3.42
C GLY A 120 -7.15 -9.61 -4.50
N SER A 121 -6.58 -10.59 -5.19
CA SER A 121 -7.26 -11.38 -6.22
C SER A 121 -8.02 -12.59 -5.67
N GLY A 122 -7.94 -12.86 -4.37
CA GLY A 122 -8.51 -14.06 -3.74
C GLY A 122 -7.66 -15.33 -3.93
N PHE A 123 -6.62 -15.33 -4.76
CA PHE A 123 -5.75 -16.50 -4.90
C PHE A 123 -4.65 -16.53 -3.83
N LEU A 124 -4.38 -17.72 -3.30
CA LEU A 124 -3.27 -17.94 -2.37
C LEU A 124 -1.91 -17.63 -3.01
N SER A 125 -0.92 -17.28 -2.19
CA SER A 125 0.40 -16.81 -2.61
C SER A 125 1.18 -17.80 -3.48
N ASN A 126 0.90 -19.10 -3.38
CA ASN A 126 1.52 -20.13 -4.22
C ASN A 126 1.05 -20.09 -5.69
N ASN A 127 -0.01 -19.34 -6.01
CA ASN A 127 -0.50 -19.18 -7.38
C ASN A 127 0.14 -17.96 -8.07
N ASN A 128 1.39 -18.10 -8.50
CA ASN A 128 2.18 -17.00 -9.10
C ASN A 128 1.56 -16.33 -10.34
N LYS A 129 0.58 -16.98 -10.99
CA LYS A 129 -0.11 -16.41 -12.15
C LYS A 129 -1.26 -15.49 -11.76
N LYS A 130 -1.94 -15.79 -10.65
CA LYS A 130 -3.21 -15.14 -10.26
C LYS A 130 -3.14 -14.39 -8.93
N ALA A 131 -2.25 -14.74 -8.01
CA ALA A 131 -2.04 -14.03 -6.76
C ALA A 131 -1.56 -12.60 -7.02
N VAL A 132 -1.80 -11.71 -6.05
CA VAL A 132 -1.24 -10.35 -6.11
C VAL A 132 0.25 -10.44 -5.81
N SER A 133 1.06 -9.62 -6.48
CA SER A 133 2.49 -9.49 -6.24
C SER A 133 2.86 -8.06 -5.90
N LEU A 134 3.73 -7.88 -4.91
CA LEU A 134 4.56 -6.68 -4.79
C LEU A 134 5.96 -7.08 -5.24
N SER A 135 6.56 -6.29 -6.11
CA SER A 135 7.90 -6.52 -6.69
C SER A 135 8.71 -5.23 -6.70
N ASN A 136 10.00 -5.35 -7.02
CA ASN A 136 10.93 -4.22 -7.09
C ASN A 136 11.00 -3.43 -5.77
N ILE A 137 10.93 -4.11 -4.64
CA ILE A 137 10.95 -3.47 -3.31
C ILE A 137 12.36 -2.97 -3.01
N HIS A 138 12.49 -1.65 -2.83
CA HIS A 138 13.75 -0.98 -2.48
C HIS A 138 13.57 -0.08 -1.28
N ILE A 139 14.63 0.04 -0.47
CA ILE A 139 14.80 1.06 0.57
C ILE A 139 15.63 2.18 -0.01
N ILE A 140 15.19 3.42 0.24
CA ILE A 140 15.94 4.64 -0.07
C ILE A 140 16.53 5.13 1.25
N ASP A 141 17.85 5.22 1.33
CA ASP A 141 18.51 5.74 2.52
C ASP A 141 18.52 7.28 2.56
N GLN A 142 19.03 7.83 3.66
CA GLN A 142 19.16 9.28 3.87
C GLN A 142 20.04 10.01 2.84
N ASN A 143 20.90 9.28 2.11
CA ASN A 143 21.75 9.82 1.04
C ASN A 143 21.09 9.68 -0.33
N GLY A 144 19.87 9.15 -0.40
CA GLY A 144 19.16 8.85 -1.64
C GLY A 144 19.64 7.58 -2.34
N GLN A 145 20.50 6.78 -1.70
CA GLN A 145 20.97 5.51 -2.25
C GLN A 145 19.85 4.46 -2.12
N THR A 146 19.60 3.73 -3.22
CA THR A 146 18.61 2.65 -3.24
C THR A 146 19.27 1.30 -2.98
N SER A 147 18.69 0.49 -2.09
CA SER A 147 19.07 -0.92 -1.91
C SER A 147 17.84 -1.82 -2.00
N LYS A 148 17.97 -2.96 -2.69
CA LYS A 148 16.88 -3.93 -2.84
C LYS A 148 16.64 -4.64 -1.52
N VAL A 149 15.37 -4.81 -1.14
CA VAL A 149 15.00 -5.65 0.00
C VAL A 149 15.02 -7.10 -0.45
N THR A 150 15.98 -7.89 0.02
CA THR A 150 16.16 -9.29 -0.42
C THR A 150 15.58 -10.30 0.57
N GLN A 151 15.16 -9.86 1.76
CA GLN A 151 14.55 -10.71 2.78
C GLN A 151 13.70 -9.87 3.75
N SER A 152 12.61 -10.44 4.26
CA SER A 152 11.85 -9.88 5.38
C SER A 152 12.43 -10.37 6.70
N THR A 153 12.36 -9.56 7.75
CA THR A 153 12.67 -10.01 9.11
C THR A 153 11.51 -10.80 9.73
N ARG A 154 10.27 -10.60 9.29
CA ARG A 154 9.07 -11.31 9.78
C ARG A 154 7.97 -11.37 8.71
N ASP A 155 7.37 -12.54 8.53
CA ASP A 155 6.07 -12.71 7.88
C ASP A 155 4.98 -12.96 8.94
N PHE A 156 3.77 -12.51 8.65
CA PHE A 156 2.62 -12.72 9.52
C PHE A 156 1.39 -13.01 8.67
N MET A 157 0.66 -14.05 9.04
CA MET A 157 -0.65 -14.38 8.48
C MET A 157 -1.52 -14.99 9.58
N THR A 158 -2.78 -14.59 9.63
CA THR A 158 -3.73 -15.04 10.67
C THR A 158 -4.05 -16.52 10.53
N ASP A 159 -4.26 -16.99 9.30
CA ASP A 159 -4.47 -18.40 8.96
C ASP A 159 -3.96 -18.65 7.55
N LYS A 160 -2.87 -19.42 7.43
CA LYS A 160 -2.18 -19.71 6.16
C LYS A 160 -3.04 -20.49 5.15
N ALA A 161 -4.08 -21.19 5.61
CA ALA A 161 -4.98 -21.93 4.73
C ALA A 161 -6.01 -21.00 4.06
N ILE A 162 -6.27 -19.84 4.67
CA ILE A 162 -7.28 -18.87 4.23
C ILE A 162 -6.61 -17.68 3.54
N TYR A 163 -5.63 -17.06 4.19
CA TYR A 163 -4.85 -15.94 3.69
C TYR A 163 -3.38 -16.31 3.76
N SER A 164 -2.66 -16.12 2.66
CA SER A 164 -1.25 -16.48 2.58
C SER A 164 -0.42 -15.34 2.01
N VAL A 165 0.82 -15.26 2.49
CA VAL A 165 1.87 -14.39 1.98
C VAL A 165 3.12 -15.24 1.77
N SER A 166 3.84 -15.03 0.67
CA SER A 166 5.13 -15.69 0.46
C SER A 166 6.25 -14.92 1.17
N PRO A 167 7.38 -15.56 1.47
CA PRO A 167 8.59 -14.83 1.81
C PRO A 167 8.97 -13.85 0.68
N ILE A 168 9.70 -12.79 1.04
CA ILE A 168 10.33 -11.90 0.05
C ILE A 168 11.48 -12.68 -0.62
N SER A 169 11.44 -12.77 -1.94
CA SER A 169 12.48 -13.41 -2.74
C SER A 169 13.75 -12.56 -2.81
N SER A 170 14.85 -13.14 -3.30
CA SER A 170 16.08 -12.41 -3.59
C SER A 170 15.88 -11.26 -4.59
N GLU A 171 14.80 -11.28 -5.38
CA GLU A 171 14.44 -10.22 -6.30
C GLU A 171 13.61 -9.09 -5.67
N GLY A 172 13.37 -9.14 -4.36
CA GLY A 172 12.55 -8.15 -3.67
C GLY A 172 11.10 -8.22 -4.11
N MET A 173 10.58 -9.44 -4.21
CA MET A 173 9.20 -9.72 -4.60
C MET A 173 8.56 -10.69 -3.63
N PHE A 174 7.28 -10.48 -3.31
CA PHE A 174 6.44 -11.46 -2.63
C PHE A 174 5.04 -11.47 -3.23
N THR A 175 4.34 -12.59 -3.05
CA THR A 175 2.93 -12.76 -3.43
C THR A 175 2.05 -12.88 -2.21
N TYR A 176 0.81 -12.44 -2.31
CA TYR A 176 -0.17 -12.56 -1.23
C TYR A 176 -1.61 -12.62 -1.76
N GLY A 177 -2.52 -13.10 -0.92
CA GLY A 177 -3.95 -13.12 -1.20
C GLY A 177 -4.69 -14.22 -0.44
N GLY A 178 -5.89 -14.53 -0.92
CA GLY A 178 -6.77 -15.54 -0.33
C GLY A 178 -7.97 -14.93 0.42
N PRO A 179 -8.98 -15.73 0.76
CA PRO A 179 -9.47 -16.84 -0.05
C PRO A 179 -10.37 -16.29 -1.17
N MET A 180 -10.40 -16.98 -2.29
CA MET A 180 -11.54 -16.94 -3.21
C MET A 180 -12.40 -18.14 -2.83
N GLU A 181 -13.73 -17.99 -2.89
CA GLU A 181 -14.65 -19.13 -2.69
C GLU A 181 -14.27 -20.33 -3.57
#